data_AF-A0AB74CFT6-F1
#
_entry.id   AF-A0AB74CFT6-F1
#
_cell.length_a   1.000
_cell.length_b   1.000
_cell.length_c   1.000
_cell.angle_alpha   90.00
_cell.angle_beta   90.00
_cell.angle_gamma   90.00
#
_symmetry.space_group_name_H-M   'P 1'
#
loop_
_entity.id
_entity.type
_entity.pdbx_description
1 polymer ?
#
loop_
_entity_poly.entity_id
_entity_poly.type
_entity_poly.pdbx_seq_one_letter_code
_entity_poly.pdbx_strand_id
1 'polypeptide(L)'
;MSQGPGQNDNPRPRNIRERAKRLFSGPQKVAHRIYVLGYRGYERTFDHLHEAFPTTFRAPVGELLKDARPHLTLFRLRDGAPAVEITSPAESTRIINFFMRNLGLRHVFYGVEDQGPWQLGVQPFPILIREAGEMPYRGIDLPKGNDFVGYVTSRMPFTVNIVQRQAARSLINALGTDRARQFLRMTLWESNQIVSAEFKRGETQYRLQCQTNYVLWYGYKRNWDLNLIIIHQGREEEFHPTRALAAMTLVYHRRQTADRDREIWGLYTNSLQYYYFHMSTEGQYSAEYYANGEVRMFQGIRMLLQIYAQGYQLARGLKEPSTKPKEPTELEIARTPETVHEPVALVFRDEYHADLG
;
A
#
# COMPACT_ATOMS: atom_id res chain seq x y z
N MET A 1 28.08 65.02 -10.30
CA MET A 1 29.26 64.40 -10.95
C MET A 1 29.72 63.24 -10.11
N SER A 2 29.58 62.00 -10.61
CA SER A 2 30.50 60.85 -10.41
C SER A 2 29.80 59.56 -10.87
N GLN A 3 30.28 59.03 -12.00
CA GLN A 3 30.36 57.64 -12.46
C GLN A 3 29.10 56.72 -12.53
N GLY A 4 28.82 56.18 -13.72
CA GLY A 4 28.27 54.82 -13.89
C GLY A 4 29.41 53.82 -14.18
N PRO A 5 29.19 52.59 -14.70
CA PRO A 5 28.00 51.75 -14.74
C PRO A 5 28.22 50.31 -14.17
N GLY A 6 27.14 49.56 -13.92
CA GLY A 6 27.15 48.09 -13.94
C GLY A 6 27.07 47.35 -12.59
N GLN A 7 25.94 46.66 -12.35
CA GLN A 7 25.96 45.37 -11.66
C GLN A 7 24.74 44.53 -12.03
N ASN A 8 25.01 43.36 -12.63
CA ASN A 8 24.12 42.21 -12.71
C ASN A 8 23.58 41.88 -11.32
N ASP A 9 22.28 41.58 -11.22
CA ASP A 9 21.82 40.60 -10.23
C ASP A 9 20.64 39.78 -10.77
N ASN A 10 20.87 38.47 -10.77
CA ASN A 10 20.00 37.39 -11.19
C ASN A 10 18.55 37.49 -10.65
N PRO A 11 17.53 37.12 -11.43
CA PRO A 11 16.21 36.83 -10.87
C PRO A 11 16.30 35.57 -9.99
N ARG A 12 16.33 35.76 -8.66
CA ARG A 12 16.26 34.68 -7.68
C ARG A 12 14.92 33.93 -7.75
N PRO A 13 14.91 32.60 -7.48
CA PRO A 13 13.78 31.71 -7.73
C PRO A 13 12.73 31.83 -6.62
N ARG A 14 11.71 32.68 -6.80
CA ARG A 14 10.63 32.83 -5.80
C ARG A 14 9.28 32.22 -6.18
N ASN A 15 9.14 31.60 -7.36
CA ASN A 15 7.80 31.26 -7.89
C ASN A 15 7.46 29.77 -8.04
N ILE A 16 8.24 28.84 -7.46
CA ILE A 16 7.91 27.39 -7.53
C ILE A 16 7.21 26.90 -6.25
N ARG A 17 7.58 27.41 -5.07
CA ARG A 17 6.97 27.00 -3.78
C ARG A 17 5.53 27.49 -3.57
N GLU A 18 5.15 28.63 -4.13
CA GLU A 18 3.78 29.16 -4.00
C GLU A 18 2.80 28.54 -4.99
N ARG A 19 3.27 28.06 -6.14
CA ARG A 19 2.42 27.35 -7.12
C ARG A 19 1.96 25.99 -6.59
N ALA A 20 2.83 25.28 -5.86
CA ALA A 20 2.46 24.02 -5.21
C ALA A 20 1.38 24.23 -4.13
N LYS A 21 1.45 25.31 -3.34
CA LYS A 21 0.47 25.58 -2.29
C LYS A 21 -0.94 25.92 -2.80
N ARG A 22 -1.07 26.56 -3.98
CA ARG A 22 -2.39 26.90 -4.55
C ARG A 22 -3.08 25.75 -5.30
N LEU A 23 -2.37 24.67 -5.63
CA LEU A 23 -2.94 23.49 -6.27
C LEU A 23 -3.63 22.52 -5.28
N PHE A 24 -3.38 22.67 -3.97
CA PHE A 24 -3.84 21.71 -2.95
C PHE A 24 -4.77 22.30 -1.87
N SER A 25 -5.26 23.53 -2.02
CA SER A 25 -6.12 24.19 -1.02
C SER A 25 -7.57 24.46 -1.47
N GLY A 26 -8.02 23.90 -2.59
CA GLY A 26 -9.44 23.90 -3.03
C GLY A 26 -10.04 22.49 -2.98
N PRO A 27 -11.38 22.30 -3.11
CA PRO A 27 -12.06 21.04 -2.80
C PRO A 27 -11.40 19.90 -3.57
N GLN A 28 -10.68 19.06 -2.82
CA GLN A 28 -9.67 18.09 -3.29
C GLN A 28 -10.19 17.10 -4.35
N LYS A 29 -11.52 17.01 -4.52
CA LYS A 29 -12.20 16.23 -5.56
C LYS A 29 -12.00 16.80 -6.98
N VAL A 30 -11.89 18.12 -7.14
CA VAL A 30 -11.82 18.77 -8.47
C VAL A 30 -10.39 18.74 -9.01
N ALA A 31 -9.38 18.95 -8.15
CA ALA A 31 -7.97 18.87 -8.55
C ALA A 31 -7.58 17.45 -8.98
N HIS A 32 -8.01 16.41 -8.26
CA HIS A 32 -7.77 15.02 -8.66
C HIS A 32 -8.57 14.65 -9.92
N ARG A 33 -9.83 15.08 -10.06
CA ARG A 33 -10.61 14.83 -11.29
C ARG A 33 -10.01 15.52 -12.52
N ILE A 34 -9.54 16.77 -12.41
CA ILE A 34 -8.91 17.51 -13.51
C ILE A 34 -7.52 16.92 -13.84
N TYR A 35 -6.75 16.54 -12.82
CA TYR A 35 -5.49 15.81 -12.98
C TYR A 35 -5.75 14.50 -13.75
N VAL A 36 -6.62 13.63 -13.23
CA VAL A 36 -6.97 12.34 -13.84
C VAL A 36 -7.58 12.47 -15.24
N LEU A 37 -8.36 13.53 -15.54
CA LEU A 37 -8.97 13.79 -16.85
C LEU A 37 -7.95 14.16 -17.94
N GLY A 38 -6.94 14.97 -17.62
CA GLY A 38 -5.88 15.36 -18.56
C GLY A 38 -4.98 14.18 -18.97
N TYR A 39 -4.73 13.23 -18.07
CA TYR A 39 -3.87 12.07 -18.33
C TYR A 39 -4.55 10.95 -19.15
N ARG A 40 -5.90 10.92 -19.22
CA ARG A 40 -6.67 9.86 -19.91
C ARG A 40 -6.38 9.72 -21.39
N GLY A 41 -6.11 10.84 -22.08
CA GLY A 41 -5.84 10.83 -23.52
C GLY A 41 -4.44 10.33 -23.86
N TYR A 42 -3.47 10.65 -23.00
CA TYR A 42 -2.05 10.35 -23.24
C TYR A 42 -1.72 8.88 -22.98
N GLU A 43 -2.14 8.31 -21.84
CA GLU A 43 -1.83 6.91 -21.48
C GLU A 43 -2.56 5.92 -22.39
N ARG A 44 -3.85 6.12 -22.68
CA ARG A 44 -4.63 5.24 -23.58
C ARG A 44 -4.05 5.12 -24.97
N THR A 45 -3.52 6.22 -25.52
CA THR A 45 -2.92 6.22 -26.86
C THR A 45 -1.67 5.35 -26.88
N PHE A 46 -0.83 5.41 -25.84
CA PHE A 46 0.35 4.57 -25.76
C PHE A 46 0.04 3.11 -25.39
N ASP A 47 -0.98 2.87 -24.57
CA ASP A 47 -1.41 1.50 -24.24
C ASP A 47 -1.93 0.78 -25.49
N HIS A 48 -2.74 1.45 -26.32
CA HIS A 48 -3.19 0.91 -27.60
C HIS A 48 -2.03 0.68 -28.59
N LEU A 49 -1.02 1.57 -28.59
CA LEU A 49 0.18 1.40 -29.41
C LEU A 49 1.10 0.28 -28.89
N HIS A 50 1.19 0.10 -27.58
CA HIS A 50 1.94 -1.00 -26.97
C HIS A 50 1.25 -2.35 -27.23
N GLU A 51 -0.07 -2.40 -27.13
CA GLU A 51 -0.87 -3.59 -27.46
C GLU A 51 -0.75 -3.96 -28.93
N ALA A 52 -0.79 -2.97 -29.84
CA ALA A 52 -0.62 -3.19 -31.27
C ALA A 52 0.83 -3.52 -31.67
N PHE A 53 1.84 -3.02 -30.95
CA PHE A 53 3.25 -3.13 -31.31
C PHE A 53 4.17 -3.30 -30.09
N PRO A 54 4.10 -4.43 -29.38
CA PRO A 54 4.75 -4.62 -28.07
C PRO A 54 6.29 -4.54 -28.12
N THR A 55 6.89 -4.85 -29.26
CA THR A 55 8.35 -4.78 -29.48
C THR A 55 8.83 -3.39 -29.88
N THR A 56 7.96 -2.55 -30.43
CA THR A 56 8.31 -1.27 -31.08
C THR A 56 7.97 -0.08 -30.19
N PHE A 57 6.81 -0.12 -29.53
CA PHE A 57 6.36 0.91 -28.61
C PHE A 57 6.30 0.30 -27.21
N ARG A 58 7.12 0.81 -26.29
CA ARG A 58 7.01 0.45 -24.88
C ARG A 58 6.01 1.38 -24.22
N ALA A 59 5.02 0.81 -23.51
CA ALA A 59 4.11 1.61 -22.70
C ALA A 59 4.92 2.55 -21.77
N PRO A 60 4.59 3.85 -21.72
CA PRO A 60 5.20 4.76 -20.77
C PRO A 60 4.88 4.26 -19.36
N VAL A 61 5.82 4.45 -18.42
CA VAL A 61 5.51 4.25 -17.00
C VAL A 61 4.40 5.24 -16.66
N GLY A 62 3.24 4.76 -16.23
CA GLY A 62 2.12 5.63 -15.88
C GLY A 62 2.50 6.65 -14.81
N GLU A 63 1.83 7.80 -14.75
CA GLU A 63 2.27 8.93 -13.90
C GLU A 63 2.31 8.57 -12.41
N LEU A 64 1.31 7.84 -11.91
CA LEU A 64 1.31 7.38 -10.52
C LEU A 64 2.51 6.46 -10.22
N LEU A 65 2.94 5.64 -11.19
CA LEU A 65 4.14 4.82 -11.07
C LEU A 65 5.40 5.67 -11.15
N LYS A 66 5.41 6.76 -11.94
CA LYS A 66 6.53 7.73 -11.95
C LYS A 66 6.70 8.42 -10.60
N ASP A 67 5.59 8.77 -9.96
CA ASP A 67 5.53 9.35 -8.61
C ASP A 67 5.84 8.32 -7.51
N ALA A 68 5.70 7.02 -7.79
CA ALA A 68 6.09 5.95 -6.88
C ALA A 68 7.62 5.73 -6.82
N ARG A 69 8.33 5.99 -7.92
CA ARG A 69 9.79 5.70 -8.06
C ARG A 69 10.67 6.25 -6.94
N PRO A 70 10.51 7.51 -6.48
CA PRO A 70 11.40 8.09 -5.46
C PRO A 70 11.31 7.37 -4.10
N HIS A 71 10.31 6.51 -3.91
CA HIS A 71 10.10 5.77 -2.68
C HIS A 71 10.79 4.40 -2.65
N LEU A 72 11.52 4.05 -3.70
CA LEU A 72 12.30 2.82 -3.78
C LEU A 72 13.77 3.09 -3.50
N THR A 73 14.35 2.32 -2.58
CA THR A 73 15.80 2.29 -2.36
C THR A 73 16.40 1.25 -3.30
N LEU A 74 17.42 1.64 -4.06
CA LEU A 74 18.07 0.77 -5.05
C LEU A 74 19.45 0.34 -4.59
N PHE A 75 19.69 -0.96 -4.64
CA PHE A 75 20.98 -1.58 -4.36
C PHE A 75 21.50 -2.34 -5.57
N ARG A 76 22.82 -2.30 -5.77
CA ARG A 76 23.55 -3.20 -6.66
C ARG A 76 24.01 -4.41 -5.85
N LEU A 77 23.73 -5.61 -6.36
CA LEU A 77 24.17 -6.87 -5.79
C LEU A 77 25.45 -7.34 -6.49
N ARG A 78 26.35 -7.97 -5.73
CA ARG A 78 27.63 -8.52 -6.19
C ARG A 78 27.88 -9.84 -5.48
N ASP A 79 28.36 -10.84 -6.21
CA ASP A 79 28.66 -12.15 -5.62
C ASP A 79 29.74 -12.03 -4.56
N GLY A 80 29.46 -12.58 -3.37
CA GLY A 80 30.40 -12.59 -2.24
C GLY A 80 30.70 -11.22 -1.62
N ALA A 81 29.97 -10.15 -1.97
CA ALA A 81 30.19 -8.81 -1.43
C ALA A 81 28.88 -8.15 -0.92
N PRO A 82 28.97 -7.21 0.03
CA PRO A 82 27.81 -6.46 0.51
C PRO A 82 27.09 -5.71 -0.62
N ALA A 83 25.77 -5.62 -0.51
CA ALA A 83 24.96 -4.80 -1.41
C ALA A 83 25.36 -3.32 -1.31
N VAL A 84 25.51 -2.65 -2.46
CA VAL A 84 25.91 -1.24 -2.51
C VAL A 84 24.71 -0.40 -2.92
N GLU A 85 24.31 0.55 -2.07
CA GLU A 85 23.23 1.48 -2.38
C GLU A 85 23.62 2.43 -3.53
N ILE A 86 22.74 2.59 -4.50
CA ILE A 86 22.90 3.54 -5.60
C ILE A 86 22.10 4.80 -5.26
N THR A 87 22.81 5.85 -4.84
CA THR A 87 22.20 7.13 -4.44
C THR A 87 22.16 8.18 -5.56
N SER A 88 22.87 7.94 -6.68
CA SER A 88 22.87 8.84 -7.85
C SER A 88 21.46 8.96 -8.46
N PRO A 89 20.81 10.14 -8.44
CA PRO A 89 19.42 10.28 -8.89
C PRO A 89 19.20 9.91 -10.35
N ALA A 90 20.14 10.25 -11.23
CA ALA A 90 20.04 9.96 -12.65
C ALA A 90 20.17 8.45 -12.93
N GLU A 91 21.11 7.78 -12.24
CA GLU A 91 21.32 6.35 -12.39
C GLU A 91 20.16 5.55 -11.80
N SER A 92 19.73 5.89 -10.57
CA SER A 92 18.62 5.23 -9.89
C SER A 92 17.32 5.37 -10.67
N THR A 93 17.00 6.58 -11.16
CA THR A 93 15.82 6.82 -11.99
C THR A 93 15.82 5.96 -13.24
N ARG A 94 16.96 5.84 -13.94
CA ARG A 94 17.05 5.01 -15.15
C ARG A 94 16.84 3.53 -14.85
N ILE A 95 17.42 3.02 -13.77
CA ILE A 95 17.31 1.61 -13.36
C ILE A 95 15.90 1.27 -12.87
N ILE A 96 15.31 2.13 -12.02
CA ILE A 96 13.94 1.95 -11.52
C ILE A 96 12.93 2.04 -12.67
N ASN A 97 13.12 2.96 -13.63
CA ASN A 97 12.26 3.01 -14.82
C ASN A 97 12.32 1.74 -15.66
N PHE A 98 13.49 1.11 -15.76
CA PHE A 98 13.62 -0.18 -16.43
C PHE A 98 12.81 -1.25 -15.71
N PHE A 99 12.93 -1.33 -14.38
CA PHE A 99 12.11 -2.22 -13.54
C PHE A 99 10.61 -2.00 -13.76
N MET A 100 10.13 -0.76 -13.58
CA MET A 100 8.70 -0.42 -13.67
C MET A 100 8.10 -0.74 -15.05
N ARG A 101 8.86 -0.50 -16.13
CA ARG A 101 8.40 -0.81 -17.50
C ARG A 101 8.23 -2.31 -17.73
N ASN A 102 9.09 -3.13 -17.13
CA ASN A 102 9.05 -4.58 -17.32
C ASN A 102 7.89 -5.24 -16.56
N LEU A 103 7.22 -4.53 -15.65
CA LEU A 103 6.04 -5.03 -14.96
C LEU A 103 4.81 -5.09 -15.87
N GLY A 104 4.80 -4.32 -16.97
CA GLY A 104 3.67 -4.26 -17.90
C GLY A 104 2.40 -3.71 -17.26
N LEU A 105 2.53 -2.86 -16.24
CA LEU A 105 1.40 -2.31 -15.50
C LEU A 105 0.71 -1.19 -16.31
N ARG A 106 -0.62 -1.27 -16.41
CA ARG A 106 -1.47 -0.25 -17.05
C ARG A 106 -2.45 0.37 -16.06
N HIS A 107 -2.63 1.68 -16.14
CA HIS A 107 -3.56 2.38 -15.26
C HIS A 107 -5.00 2.22 -15.76
N VAL A 108 -5.93 1.89 -14.86
CA VAL A 108 -7.37 1.81 -15.13
C VAL A 108 -8.10 2.77 -14.22
N PHE A 109 -8.99 3.57 -14.80
CA PHE A 109 -9.87 4.46 -14.06
C PHE A 109 -11.30 3.96 -14.13
N TYR A 110 -11.87 3.59 -12.98
CA TYR A 110 -13.19 2.97 -12.86
C TYR A 110 -14.35 3.98 -12.70
N GLY A 111 -14.11 5.29 -12.79
CA GLY A 111 -15.19 6.26 -12.71
C GLY A 111 -15.58 6.67 -11.29
N VAL A 112 -16.79 7.21 -11.14
CA VAL A 112 -17.36 7.68 -9.86
C VAL A 112 -18.48 6.75 -9.36
N GLU A 113 -18.78 5.69 -10.13
CA GLU A 113 -19.97 4.85 -9.94
C GLU A 113 -19.66 3.53 -9.22
N ASP A 114 -18.67 3.51 -8.30
CA ASP A 114 -18.31 2.32 -7.52
C ASP A 114 -18.07 1.07 -8.39
N GLN A 115 -17.41 1.23 -9.54
CA GLN A 115 -17.10 0.12 -10.47
C GLN A 115 -15.74 -0.53 -10.16
N GLY A 116 -15.57 -1.76 -10.62
CA GLY A 116 -14.32 -2.51 -10.46
C GLY A 116 -14.06 -2.93 -9.01
N PRO A 117 -12.80 -2.93 -8.55
CA PRO A 117 -12.45 -3.41 -7.21
C PRO A 117 -12.98 -2.47 -6.09
N TRP A 118 -13.49 -1.29 -6.45
CA TRP A 118 -13.91 -0.24 -5.51
C TRP A 118 -15.34 -0.39 -5.00
N GLN A 119 -16.10 -1.33 -5.56
CA GLN A 119 -17.46 -1.61 -5.11
C GLN A 119 -17.45 -2.12 -3.67
N LEU A 120 -18.13 -1.40 -2.77
CA LEU A 120 -18.23 -1.77 -1.36
C LEU A 120 -19.33 -2.81 -1.16
N GLY A 121 -18.95 -4.10 -1.18
CA GLY A 121 -19.86 -5.23 -0.90
C GLY A 121 -20.19 -5.44 0.58
N VAL A 122 -19.50 -4.75 1.48
CA VAL A 122 -19.63 -4.90 2.93
C VAL A 122 -20.67 -3.90 3.45
N GLN A 123 -21.76 -4.33 4.10
CA GLN A 123 -22.77 -3.40 4.65
C GLN A 123 -22.21 -2.55 5.82
N PRO A 124 -22.74 -1.34 6.08
CA PRO A 124 -22.44 -0.61 7.31
C PRO A 124 -22.89 -1.42 8.53
N PHE A 125 -22.02 -1.58 9.53
CA PHE A 125 -22.34 -2.31 10.76
C PHE A 125 -22.40 -1.36 11.96
N PRO A 126 -23.48 -1.38 12.78
CA PRO A 126 -23.57 -0.55 13.98
C PRO A 126 -22.40 -0.76 14.96
N ILE A 127 -21.91 -2.00 15.08
CA ILE A 127 -20.77 -2.31 15.96
C ILE A 127 -19.48 -1.63 15.50
N LEU A 128 -19.27 -1.50 14.18
CA LEU A 128 -18.11 -0.80 13.63
C LEU A 128 -18.20 0.70 13.95
N ILE A 129 -19.39 1.28 13.86
CA ILE A 129 -19.65 2.68 14.22
C ILE A 129 -19.33 2.90 15.71
N ARG A 130 -19.79 1.99 16.57
CA ARG A 130 -19.52 2.04 18.02
C ARG A 130 -18.03 1.95 18.33
N GLU A 131 -17.34 0.94 17.80
CA GLU A 131 -15.89 0.75 18.03
C GLU A 131 -15.09 1.91 17.42
N ALA A 132 -15.49 2.46 16.27
CA ALA A 132 -14.87 3.66 15.73
C ALA A 132 -15.06 4.88 16.63
N GLY A 133 -16.17 4.95 17.40
CA GLY A 133 -16.38 5.96 18.44
C GLY A 133 -15.43 5.82 19.63
N GLU A 134 -14.82 4.64 19.83
CA GLU A 134 -13.78 4.40 20.83
C GLU A 134 -12.37 4.76 20.32
N MET A 135 -12.22 5.17 19.05
CA MET A 135 -10.93 5.63 18.51
C MET A 135 -10.40 6.80 19.32
N PRO A 136 -9.07 6.90 19.56
CA PRO A 136 -8.44 8.11 20.07
C PRO A 136 -8.80 9.31 19.18
N TYR A 137 -9.82 10.08 19.59
CA TYR A 137 -10.43 11.14 18.81
C TYR A 137 -10.00 12.51 19.34
N ARG A 138 -9.48 13.37 18.45
CA ARG A 138 -9.16 14.78 18.74
C ARG A 138 -9.99 15.78 17.93
N GLY A 139 -11.01 15.33 17.18
CA GLY A 139 -11.74 16.17 16.24
C GLY A 139 -11.46 15.83 14.77
N ILE A 140 -12.03 16.63 13.87
CA ILE A 140 -11.81 16.58 12.41
C ILE A 140 -10.49 17.29 12.03
N ASP A 141 -10.00 18.19 12.89
CA ASP A 141 -8.75 18.90 12.69
C ASP A 141 -7.55 17.98 12.95
N LEU A 142 -6.69 17.87 11.94
CA LEU A 142 -5.44 17.13 12.07
C LEU A 142 -4.51 17.89 13.05
N PRO A 143 -3.96 17.20 14.07
CA PRO A 143 -2.94 17.81 14.92
C PRO A 143 -1.72 18.16 14.08
N LYS A 144 -0.93 19.13 14.55
CA LYS A 144 0.22 19.67 13.81
C LYS A 144 1.54 19.24 14.42
N GLY A 145 2.58 19.19 13.59
CA GLY A 145 3.94 18.90 14.06
C GLY A 145 4.06 17.55 14.78
N ASN A 146 4.70 17.51 15.96
CA ASN A 146 4.95 16.25 16.68
C ASN A 146 3.66 15.55 17.14
N ASP A 147 2.59 16.31 17.43
CA ASP A 147 1.30 15.74 17.81
C ASP A 147 0.64 14.97 16.66
N PHE A 148 0.94 15.34 15.40
CA PHE A 148 0.50 14.59 14.23
C PHE A 148 1.02 13.16 14.25
N VAL A 149 2.31 13.00 14.54
CA VAL A 149 2.96 11.69 14.54
C VAL A 149 2.34 10.80 15.61
N GLY A 150 2.24 11.30 16.85
CA GLY A 150 1.59 10.60 17.95
C GLY A 150 0.12 10.24 17.68
N TYR A 151 -0.59 11.11 16.96
CA TYR A 151 -1.96 10.87 16.52
C TYR A 151 -2.05 9.71 15.53
N VAL A 152 -1.23 9.70 14.47
CA VAL A 152 -1.27 8.62 13.48
C VAL A 152 -0.79 7.29 14.09
N THR A 153 0.29 7.31 14.87
CA THR A 153 0.86 6.10 15.46
C THR A 153 -0.04 5.46 16.52
N SER A 154 -0.89 6.23 17.19
CA SER A 154 -1.87 5.68 18.14
C SER A 154 -3.14 5.15 17.44
N ARG A 155 -3.62 5.80 16.38
CA ARG A 155 -4.87 5.40 15.71
C ARG A 155 -4.72 4.25 14.72
N MET A 156 -3.55 4.09 14.11
CA MET A 156 -3.34 3.01 13.13
C MET A 156 -3.46 1.60 13.75
N PRO A 157 -2.78 1.28 14.88
CA PRO A 157 -2.99 0.00 15.57
C PRO A 157 -4.45 -0.23 15.95
N PHE A 158 -5.15 0.83 16.38
CA PHE A 158 -6.57 0.74 16.74
C PHE A 158 -7.46 0.44 15.52
N THR A 159 -7.23 1.11 14.39
CA THR A 159 -7.96 0.85 13.13
C THR A 159 -7.75 -0.59 12.66
N VAL A 160 -6.50 -1.06 12.68
CA VAL A 160 -6.12 -2.44 12.36
C VAL A 160 -6.84 -3.43 13.28
N ASN A 161 -6.89 -3.15 14.59
CA ASN A 161 -7.55 -4.00 15.58
C ASN A 161 -9.06 -4.11 15.34
N ILE A 162 -9.75 -2.99 15.13
CA ILE A 162 -11.19 -2.99 14.82
C ILE A 162 -11.49 -3.82 13.58
N VAL A 163 -10.76 -3.57 12.49
CA VAL A 163 -10.95 -4.29 11.23
C VAL A 163 -10.76 -5.79 11.46
N GLN A 164 -9.71 -6.18 12.16
CA GLN A 164 -9.43 -7.58 12.42
C GLN A 164 -10.49 -8.24 13.32
N ARG A 165 -10.92 -7.58 14.40
CA ARG A 165 -11.98 -8.11 15.28
C ARG A 165 -13.28 -8.31 14.51
N GLN A 166 -13.68 -7.33 13.71
CA GLN A 166 -14.91 -7.42 12.92
C GLN A 166 -14.80 -8.51 11.85
N ALA A 167 -13.68 -8.59 11.15
CA ALA A 167 -13.46 -9.62 10.13
C ALA A 167 -13.42 -11.03 10.75
N ALA A 168 -12.82 -11.18 11.95
CA ALA A 168 -12.79 -12.43 12.69
C ALA A 168 -14.19 -12.89 13.13
N ARG A 169 -15.03 -11.97 13.66
CA ARG A 169 -16.42 -12.28 14.00
C ARG A 169 -17.21 -12.76 12.78
N SER A 170 -17.06 -12.08 11.64
CA SER A 170 -17.70 -12.51 10.39
C SER A 170 -17.26 -13.91 9.98
N LEU A 171 -15.98 -14.24 10.16
CA LEU A 171 -15.46 -15.57 9.85
C LEU A 171 -15.98 -16.65 10.81
N ILE A 172 -16.00 -16.37 12.13
CA ILE A 172 -16.52 -17.28 13.16
C ILE A 172 -18.01 -17.57 12.91
N ASN A 173 -18.80 -16.53 12.61
CA ASN A 173 -20.22 -16.70 12.29
C ASN A 173 -20.44 -17.57 11.04
N ALA A 174 -19.51 -17.52 10.09
CA ALA A 174 -19.61 -18.28 8.84
C ALA A 174 -19.09 -19.72 8.93
N LEU A 175 -18.08 -19.99 9.76
CA LEU A 175 -17.32 -21.26 9.76
C LEU A 175 -17.34 -22.02 11.09
N GLY A 176 -17.79 -21.40 12.18
CA GLY A 176 -17.60 -21.89 13.54
C GLY A 176 -16.19 -21.60 14.09
N THR A 177 -16.06 -21.59 15.42
CA THR A 177 -14.86 -21.19 16.15
C THR A 177 -13.60 -21.96 15.75
N ASP A 178 -13.64 -23.30 15.77
CA ASP A 178 -12.46 -24.12 15.54
C ASP A 178 -11.88 -23.95 14.14
N ARG A 179 -12.76 -23.93 13.13
CA ARG A 179 -12.37 -23.76 11.74
C ARG A 179 -11.91 -22.32 11.46
N ALA A 180 -12.55 -21.32 12.05
CA ALA A 180 -12.12 -19.93 11.94
C ALA A 180 -10.73 -19.71 12.57
N ARG A 181 -10.45 -20.36 13.71
CA ARG A 181 -9.17 -20.25 14.44
C ARG A 181 -7.97 -20.62 13.57
N GLN A 182 -8.09 -21.61 12.69
CA GLN A 182 -7.03 -22.01 11.77
C GLN A 182 -6.69 -20.90 10.77
N PHE A 183 -7.70 -20.30 10.13
CA PHE A 183 -7.49 -19.22 9.15
C PHE A 183 -7.04 -17.92 9.81
N LEU A 184 -7.55 -17.61 11.01
CA LEU A 184 -7.12 -16.46 11.80
C LEU A 184 -5.63 -16.46 12.11
N ARG A 185 -5.01 -17.64 12.22
CA ARG A 185 -3.56 -17.79 12.44
C ARG A 185 -2.73 -17.59 11.16
N MET A 186 -3.35 -17.69 9.99
CA MET A 186 -2.70 -17.49 8.69
C MET A 186 -2.83 -16.05 8.20
N THR A 187 -3.93 -15.38 8.54
CA THR A 187 -4.15 -13.97 8.17
C THR A 187 -3.74 -13.05 9.32
N LEU A 188 -2.49 -12.59 9.29
CA LEU A 188 -1.92 -11.80 10.38
C LEU A 188 -1.40 -10.46 9.87
N TRP A 189 -1.55 -9.43 10.70
CA TRP A 189 -0.84 -8.18 10.47
C TRP A 189 0.54 -8.27 11.07
N GLU A 190 1.49 -7.68 10.37
CA GLU A 190 2.84 -7.50 10.87
C GLU A 190 3.29 -6.08 10.62
N SER A 191 3.89 -5.47 11.63
CA SER A 191 4.40 -4.11 11.55
C SER A 191 5.83 -4.06 10.99
N ASN A 192 6.24 -2.89 10.51
CA ASN A 192 7.62 -2.54 10.18
C ASN A 192 8.35 -3.47 9.18
N GLN A 193 7.64 -3.91 8.14
CA GLN A 193 8.21 -4.81 7.13
C GLN A 193 8.95 -4.07 6.01
N ILE A 194 10.04 -4.68 5.52
CA ILE A 194 10.74 -4.24 4.29
C ILE A 194 10.31 -5.16 3.15
N VAL A 195 9.52 -4.64 2.21
CA VAL A 195 9.29 -5.34 0.94
C VAL A 195 10.50 -5.17 0.04
N SER A 196 10.91 -6.22 -0.65
CA SER A 196 12.05 -6.15 -1.56
C SER A 196 11.92 -7.08 -2.74
N ALA A 197 12.45 -6.66 -3.89
CA ALA A 197 12.46 -7.44 -5.12
C ALA A 197 13.83 -7.36 -5.80
N GLU A 198 14.27 -8.48 -6.36
CA GLU A 198 15.51 -8.56 -7.12
C GLU A 198 15.21 -8.68 -8.61
N PHE A 199 16.03 -8.06 -9.44
CA PHE A 199 15.91 -8.13 -10.89
C PHE A 199 17.28 -7.95 -11.55
N LYS A 200 17.40 -8.47 -12.78
CA LYS A 200 18.60 -8.33 -13.60
C LYS A 200 18.39 -7.26 -14.67
N ARG A 201 19.47 -6.56 -15.00
CA ARG A 201 19.57 -5.69 -16.18
C ARG A 201 20.94 -5.93 -16.82
N GLY A 202 20.95 -6.66 -17.94
CA GLY A 202 22.17 -7.28 -18.45
C GLY A 202 22.73 -8.26 -17.42
N GLU A 203 24.05 -8.27 -17.24
CA GLU A 203 24.74 -9.12 -16.26
C GLU A 203 24.67 -8.59 -14.82
N THR A 204 24.11 -7.40 -14.60
CA THR A 204 24.07 -6.80 -13.25
C THR A 204 22.78 -7.15 -12.53
N GLN A 205 22.91 -7.64 -11.30
CA GLN A 205 21.80 -7.92 -10.39
C GLN A 205 21.57 -6.72 -9.46
N TYR A 206 20.29 -6.37 -9.28
CA TYR A 206 19.85 -5.25 -8.46
C TYR A 206 18.80 -5.72 -7.45
N ARG A 207 18.68 -5.00 -6.35
CA ARG A 207 17.61 -5.15 -5.37
C ARG A 207 16.94 -3.81 -5.16
N LEU A 208 15.62 -3.78 -5.24
CA LEU A 208 14.79 -2.65 -4.81
C LEU A 208 14.16 -2.96 -3.47
N GLN A 209 14.03 -1.95 -2.62
CA GLN A 209 13.40 -2.07 -1.31
C GLN A 209 12.42 -0.92 -1.05
N CYS A 210 11.39 -1.19 -0.26
CA CYS A 210 10.50 -0.18 0.29
C CYS A 210 10.10 -0.54 1.72
N GLN A 211 10.26 0.41 2.64
CA GLN A 211 9.79 0.26 4.02
C GLN A 211 8.28 0.48 4.08
N THR A 212 7.59 -0.47 4.72
CA THR A 212 6.15 -0.45 4.98
C THR A 212 5.88 -0.32 6.48
N ASN A 213 4.68 0.14 6.84
CA ASN A 213 4.29 0.25 8.25
C ASN A 213 3.55 -0.99 8.72
N TYR A 214 2.64 -1.52 7.90
CA TYR A 214 1.97 -2.79 8.16
C TYR A 214 1.81 -3.58 6.87
N VAL A 215 1.78 -4.90 6.97
CA VAL A 215 1.33 -5.80 5.91
C VAL A 215 0.31 -6.78 6.46
N LEU A 216 -0.64 -7.18 5.64
CA LEU A 216 -1.56 -8.27 5.93
C LEU A 216 -1.11 -9.52 5.19
N TRP A 217 -0.62 -10.52 5.90
CA TRP A 217 -0.35 -11.84 5.36
C TRP A 217 -1.64 -12.63 5.17
N TYR A 218 -1.64 -13.60 4.26
CA TYR A 218 -2.66 -14.66 4.17
C TYR A 218 -2.07 -16.05 4.01
N GLY A 219 -0.75 -16.16 3.88
CA GLY A 219 -0.02 -17.40 3.64
C GLY A 219 1.45 -17.26 4.01
N TYR A 220 2.32 -17.90 3.25
CA TYR A 220 3.74 -18.01 3.59
C TYR A 220 4.56 -16.76 3.25
N LYS A 221 5.35 -16.26 4.21
CA LYS A 221 6.25 -15.10 4.02
C LYS A 221 7.25 -15.28 2.88
N ARG A 222 7.87 -16.48 2.78
CA ARG A 222 8.84 -16.79 1.70
C ARG A 222 8.27 -16.57 0.30
N ASN A 223 6.97 -16.78 0.15
CA ASN A 223 6.24 -16.65 -1.10
C ASN A 223 5.73 -15.22 -1.35
N TRP A 224 5.84 -14.34 -0.36
CA TRP A 224 5.15 -13.06 -0.33
C TRP A 224 3.64 -13.24 -0.48
N ASP A 225 3.04 -14.18 0.26
CA ASP A 225 1.59 -14.38 0.31
C ASP A 225 0.95 -13.29 1.21
N LEU A 226 1.05 -12.02 0.78
CA LEU A 226 0.43 -10.84 1.39
C LEU A 226 -0.76 -10.31 0.59
N ASN A 227 -1.79 -9.83 1.27
CA ASN A 227 -2.98 -9.31 0.63
C ASN A 227 -2.98 -7.77 0.57
N LEU A 228 -2.39 -7.12 1.57
CA LEU A 228 -2.44 -5.67 1.72
C LEU A 228 -1.12 -5.14 2.27
N ILE A 229 -0.69 -4.01 1.75
CA ILE A 229 0.38 -3.17 2.31
C ILE A 229 -0.24 -1.88 2.84
N ILE A 230 0.06 -1.51 4.07
CA ILE A 230 -0.32 -0.21 4.65
C ILE A 230 0.93 0.61 4.91
N ILE A 231 0.88 1.85 4.44
CA ILE A 231 1.86 2.88 4.74
C ILE A 231 1.10 4.04 5.36
N HIS A 232 1.48 4.44 6.56
CA HIS A 232 0.89 5.61 7.18
C HIS A 232 1.78 6.83 7.04
N GLN A 233 1.16 8.00 7.03
CA GLN A 233 1.85 9.27 6.96
C GLN A 233 2.77 9.43 8.17
N GLY A 234 4.06 9.68 7.92
CA GLY A 234 5.08 9.81 8.96
C GLY A 234 5.13 11.20 9.59
N ARG A 235 4.87 12.25 8.79
CA ARG A 235 4.84 13.66 9.21
C ARG A 235 3.74 14.42 8.47
N GLU A 236 3.25 15.49 9.06
CA GLU A 236 2.14 16.31 8.51
C GLU A 236 2.42 16.79 7.08
N GLU A 237 3.67 17.17 6.79
CA GLU A 237 4.12 17.68 5.50
C GLU A 237 4.43 16.58 4.46
N GLU A 238 4.61 15.33 4.89
CA GLU A 238 4.99 14.21 4.03
C GLU A 238 3.76 13.54 3.42
N PHE A 239 3.14 14.17 2.41
CA PHE A 239 2.00 13.59 1.72
C PHE A 239 2.41 12.82 0.45
N HIS A 240 2.61 11.50 0.59
CA HIS A 240 3.16 10.64 -0.47
C HIS A 240 2.38 9.33 -0.68
N PRO A 241 1.14 9.39 -1.22
CA PRO A 241 0.28 8.21 -1.34
C PRO A 241 0.86 7.12 -2.25
N THR A 242 1.61 7.50 -3.29
CA THR A 242 2.26 6.58 -4.23
C THR A 242 3.37 5.73 -3.61
N ARG A 243 3.76 5.99 -2.35
CA ARG A 243 4.66 5.11 -1.60
C ARG A 243 4.06 3.71 -1.41
N ALA A 244 2.75 3.59 -1.20
CA ALA A 244 2.08 2.30 -1.14
C ALA A 244 2.18 1.57 -2.50
N LEU A 245 1.94 2.30 -3.59
CA LEU A 245 2.07 1.78 -4.95
C LEU A 245 3.50 1.28 -5.24
N ALA A 246 4.54 2.01 -4.79
CA ALA A 246 5.93 1.58 -4.91
C ALA A 246 6.16 0.21 -4.25
N ALA A 247 5.72 0.04 -3.01
CA ALA A 247 5.83 -1.22 -2.29
C ALA A 247 5.09 -2.37 -3.00
N MET A 248 3.89 -2.10 -3.52
CA MET A 248 3.10 -3.08 -4.28
C MET A 248 3.84 -3.56 -5.53
N THR A 249 4.52 -2.69 -6.28
CA THR A 249 5.26 -3.11 -7.48
C THR A 249 6.34 -4.16 -7.21
N LEU A 250 6.95 -4.12 -6.02
CA LEU A 250 7.97 -5.08 -5.62
C LEU A 250 7.34 -6.47 -5.41
N VAL A 251 6.20 -6.52 -4.73
CA VAL A 251 5.46 -7.74 -4.49
C VAL A 251 4.91 -8.32 -5.79
N TYR A 252 4.34 -7.45 -6.63
CA TYR A 252 3.84 -7.80 -7.96
C TYR A 252 4.93 -8.46 -8.81
N HIS A 253 6.12 -7.84 -8.88
CA HIS A 253 7.28 -8.40 -9.61
C HIS A 253 7.66 -9.80 -9.11
N ARG A 254 7.80 -9.98 -7.79
CA ARG A 254 8.19 -11.28 -7.24
C ARG A 254 7.19 -12.37 -7.61
N ARG A 255 5.90 -12.07 -7.48
CA ARG A 255 4.82 -13.00 -7.82
C ARG A 255 4.78 -13.30 -9.31
N GLN A 256 5.00 -12.28 -10.15
CA GLN A 256 5.14 -12.45 -11.59
C GLN A 256 6.30 -13.38 -11.94
N THR A 257 7.49 -13.20 -11.33
CA THR A 257 8.65 -14.08 -11.58
C THR A 257 8.46 -15.50 -11.05
N ALA A 258 7.55 -15.70 -10.10
CA ALA A 258 7.26 -17.00 -9.50
C ALA A 258 6.00 -17.66 -10.08
N ASP A 259 5.39 -17.09 -11.13
CA ASP A 259 4.13 -17.53 -11.74
C ASP A 259 2.99 -17.74 -10.72
N ARG A 260 2.77 -16.71 -9.89
CA ARG A 260 1.74 -16.69 -8.85
C ARG A 260 0.70 -15.62 -9.10
N ASP A 261 -0.42 -15.71 -8.41
CA ASP A 261 -1.40 -14.63 -8.31
C ASP A 261 -0.69 -13.33 -7.90
N ARG A 262 -0.84 -12.30 -8.73
CA ARG A 262 -0.16 -11.02 -8.60
C ARG A 262 -1.02 -9.97 -7.93
N GLU A 263 -2.29 -10.28 -7.68
CA GLU A 263 -3.24 -9.33 -7.11
C GLU A 263 -2.77 -8.84 -5.74
N ILE A 264 -2.75 -7.52 -5.56
CA ILE A 264 -2.31 -6.92 -4.31
C ILE A 264 -3.00 -5.59 -4.06
N TRP A 265 -3.26 -5.32 -2.78
CA TRP A 265 -3.80 -4.05 -2.30
C TRP A 265 -2.73 -3.20 -1.62
N GLY A 266 -2.88 -1.89 -1.74
CA GLY A 266 -2.11 -0.90 -1.00
C GLY A 266 -3.01 0.14 -0.38
N LEU A 267 -2.63 0.61 0.81
CA LEU A 267 -3.27 1.72 1.49
C LEU A 267 -2.21 2.71 1.94
N TYR A 268 -2.40 3.96 1.58
CA TYR A 268 -1.76 5.09 2.23
C TYR A 268 -2.75 5.87 3.11
N THR A 269 -2.40 6.15 4.37
CA THR A 269 -3.36 6.78 5.29
C THR A 269 -2.74 7.61 6.41
N ASN A 270 -3.49 8.57 6.94
CA ASN A 270 -3.22 9.25 8.21
C ASN A 270 -4.31 8.93 9.26
N SER A 271 -5.00 7.78 9.11
CA SER A 271 -6.16 7.33 9.88
C SER A 271 -7.48 8.11 9.67
N LEU A 272 -7.45 9.30 9.06
CA LEU A 272 -8.66 10.02 8.62
C LEU A 272 -8.92 9.90 7.12
N GLN A 273 -7.83 9.90 6.36
CA GLN A 273 -7.83 9.86 4.90
C GLN A 273 -7.28 8.52 4.44
N TYR A 274 -7.97 7.86 3.52
CA TYR A 274 -7.61 6.52 3.04
C TYR A 274 -7.45 6.57 1.53
N TYR A 275 -6.21 6.40 1.06
CA TYR A 275 -5.84 6.34 -0.35
C TYR A 275 -5.52 4.89 -0.70
N TYR A 276 -6.47 4.22 -1.34
CA TYR A 276 -6.29 2.84 -1.77
C TYR A 276 -5.67 2.77 -3.15
N PHE A 277 -4.91 1.70 -3.34
CA PHE A 277 -4.42 1.23 -4.61
C PHE A 277 -4.75 -0.25 -4.75
N HIS A 278 -5.06 -0.65 -5.96
CA HIS A 278 -5.28 -2.05 -6.33
C HIS A 278 -4.44 -2.34 -7.56
N MET A 279 -3.72 -3.47 -7.55
CA MET A 279 -3.11 -4.07 -8.72
C MET A 279 -3.76 -5.42 -8.95
N SER A 280 -4.32 -5.64 -10.14
CA SER A 280 -4.93 -6.90 -10.55
C SER A 280 -3.89 -7.86 -11.13
N THR A 281 -4.26 -9.13 -11.24
CA THR A 281 -3.41 -10.15 -11.86
C THR A 281 -3.19 -9.93 -13.34
N GLU A 282 -4.03 -9.17 -14.02
CA GLU A 282 -3.89 -8.81 -15.43
C GLU A 282 -2.95 -7.61 -15.64
N GLY A 283 -2.28 -7.14 -14.58
CA GLY A 283 -1.40 -5.97 -14.63
C GLY A 283 -2.15 -4.65 -14.76
N GLN A 284 -3.42 -4.59 -14.39
CA GLN A 284 -4.13 -3.33 -14.24
C GLN A 284 -3.87 -2.76 -12.86
N TYR A 285 -3.69 -1.45 -12.74
CA TYR A 285 -3.67 -0.79 -11.45
C TYR A 285 -4.61 0.40 -11.42
N SER A 286 -5.19 0.67 -10.26
CA SER A 286 -6.11 1.77 -10.06
C SER A 286 -5.98 2.33 -8.65
N ALA A 287 -6.58 3.50 -8.39
CA ALA A 287 -6.58 4.13 -7.08
C ALA A 287 -7.95 4.72 -6.74
N GLU A 288 -8.31 4.69 -5.46
CA GLU A 288 -9.54 5.29 -4.94
C GLU A 288 -9.28 6.03 -3.63
N TYR A 289 -10.02 7.10 -3.38
CA TYR A 289 -9.78 8.01 -2.27
C TYR A 289 -11.02 8.26 -1.41
N TYR A 290 -10.92 7.89 -0.13
CA TYR A 290 -11.94 8.15 0.88
C TYR A 290 -11.45 9.16 1.90
N ALA A 291 -12.03 10.36 1.91
CA ALA A 291 -11.74 11.40 2.90
C ALA A 291 -12.88 12.39 3.13
N ASN A 292 -12.68 13.21 4.16
CA ASN A 292 -13.46 14.38 4.55
C ASN A 292 -14.89 14.02 5.00
N GLY A 293 -15.00 13.61 6.25
CA GLY A 293 -16.26 13.34 6.96
C GLY A 293 -16.37 11.89 7.46
N GLU A 294 -17.07 11.69 8.57
CA GLU A 294 -17.26 10.38 9.23
C GLU A 294 -17.77 9.32 8.24
N VAL A 295 -18.74 9.67 7.39
CA VAL A 295 -19.33 8.76 6.40
C VAL A 295 -18.29 8.19 5.43
N ARG A 296 -17.33 9.00 4.97
CA ARG A 296 -16.28 8.56 4.03
C ARG A 296 -15.14 7.83 4.73
N MET A 297 -14.83 8.18 5.98
CA MET A 297 -13.95 7.35 6.82
C MET A 297 -14.52 5.94 6.97
N PHE A 298 -15.83 5.80 7.20
CA PHE A 298 -16.47 4.48 7.26
C PHE A 298 -16.39 3.71 5.94
N GLN A 299 -16.47 4.37 4.79
CA GLN A 299 -16.22 3.73 3.50
C GLN A 299 -14.78 3.21 3.39
N GLY A 300 -13.80 4.00 3.84
CA GLY A 300 -12.41 3.56 3.94
C GLY A 300 -12.24 2.31 4.80
N ILE A 301 -12.87 2.26 5.98
CA ILE A 301 -12.81 1.08 6.86
C ILE A 301 -13.56 -0.12 6.28
N ARG A 302 -14.69 0.10 5.59
CA ARG A 302 -15.42 -0.96 4.88
C ARG A 302 -14.57 -1.58 3.78
N MET A 303 -13.77 -0.78 3.07
CA MET A 303 -12.80 -1.29 2.10
C MET A 303 -11.75 -2.17 2.78
N LEU A 304 -11.21 -1.78 3.94
CA LEU A 304 -10.29 -2.65 4.71
C LEU A 304 -10.94 -3.98 5.08
N LEU A 305 -12.21 -3.98 5.52
CA LEU A 305 -12.92 -5.22 5.83
C LEU A 305 -13.10 -6.12 4.62
N GLN A 306 -13.40 -5.54 3.45
CA GLN A 306 -13.52 -6.27 2.20
C GLN A 306 -12.19 -6.92 1.80
N ILE A 307 -11.10 -6.14 1.85
CA ILE A 307 -9.75 -6.64 1.58
C ILE A 307 -9.41 -7.74 2.60
N TYR A 308 -9.69 -7.54 3.89
CA TYR A 308 -9.45 -8.55 4.91
C TYR A 308 -10.20 -9.86 4.63
N ALA A 309 -11.47 -9.76 4.24
CA ALA A 309 -12.29 -10.90 3.86
C ALA A 309 -11.70 -11.66 2.65
N GLN A 310 -11.20 -10.95 1.64
CA GLN A 310 -10.46 -11.55 0.53
C GLN A 310 -9.22 -12.30 1.03
N GLY A 311 -8.46 -11.71 1.97
CA GLY A 311 -7.32 -12.36 2.60
C GLY A 311 -7.67 -13.71 3.23
N TYR A 312 -8.82 -13.82 3.91
CA TYR A 312 -9.30 -15.11 4.40
C TYR A 312 -9.65 -16.09 3.27
N GLN A 313 -10.30 -15.63 2.20
CA GLN A 313 -10.62 -16.53 1.07
C GLN A 313 -9.34 -17.03 0.39
N LEU A 314 -8.33 -16.18 0.25
CA LEU A 314 -7.01 -16.57 -0.25
C LEU A 314 -6.35 -17.60 0.68
N ALA A 315 -6.38 -17.36 2.00
CA ALA A 315 -5.87 -18.30 2.99
C ALA A 315 -6.57 -19.67 2.92
N ARG A 316 -7.87 -19.70 2.62
CA ARG A 316 -8.63 -20.94 2.38
C ARG A 316 -8.27 -21.62 1.07
N GLY A 317 -7.96 -20.84 0.04
CA GLY A 317 -7.58 -21.30 -1.30
C GLY A 317 -6.18 -21.90 -1.35
N LEU A 318 -5.31 -21.56 -0.39
CA LEU A 318 -4.08 -22.29 -0.12
C LEU A 318 -4.45 -23.70 0.37
N LYS A 319 -4.69 -24.62 -0.58
CA LYS A 319 -4.83 -26.06 -0.29
C LYS A 319 -3.75 -26.43 0.71
N GLU A 320 -4.13 -27.05 1.83
CA GLU A 320 -3.16 -27.60 2.78
C GLU A 320 -2.08 -28.29 1.96
N PRO A 321 -0.80 -27.89 2.08
CA PRO A 321 0.23 -28.49 1.26
C PRO A 321 0.19 -30.00 1.54
N SER A 322 0.01 -30.80 0.47
CA SER A 322 -0.14 -32.27 0.53
C SER A 322 0.98 -32.97 1.29
N THR A 323 2.09 -32.26 1.48
CA THR A 323 3.10 -32.49 2.49
C THR A 323 3.19 -31.25 3.35
N LYS A 324 2.97 -31.37 4.67
CA LYS A 324 3.47 -30.38 5.64
C LYS A 324 4.87 -29.93 5.18
N PRO A 325 5.15 -28.63 5.03
CA PRO A 325 6.52 -28.19 4.75
C PRO A 325 7.42 -28.85 5.81
N LYS A 326 8.48 -29.56 5.38
CA LYS A 326 9.36 -30.33 6.29
C LYS A 326 10.08 -29.44 7.30
N GLU A 327 10.06 -28.14 7.09
CA GLU A 327 10.58 -27.13 8.01
C GLU A 327 9.40 -26.29 8.49
N PRO A 328 9.36 -25.92 9.79
CA PRO A 328 8.39 -24.96 10.29
C PRO A 328 8.50 -23.72 9.40
N THR A 329 7.37 -23.27 8.88
CA THR A 329 7.35 -22.07 8.06
C THR A 329 7.97 -20.94 8.89
N GLU A 330 8.75 -20.01 8.33
CA GLU A 330 9.31 -18.88 9.09
C GLU A 330 8.26 -18.08 9.89
N LEU A 331 6.97 -18.27 9.58
CA LEU A 331 5.83 -17.88 10.39
C LEU A 331 5.81 -18.50 11.80
N GLU A 332 6.57 -19.54 12.13
CA GLU A 332 6.65 -20.15 13.47
C GLU A 332 7.98 -19.83 14.17
N ILE A 333 9.02 -19.41 13.43
CA ILE A 333 10.40 -19.29 13.96
C ILE A 333 10.83 -17.83 14.19
N ALA A 334 10.27 -16.85 13.46
CA ALA A 334 10.70 -15.45 13.52
C ALA A 334 9.62 -14.47 14.03
N ARG A 335 8.65 -14.96 14.81
CA ARG A 335 7.67 -14.09 15.49
C ARG A 335 8.30 -13.52 16.74
N THR A 336 8.16 -12.21 16.91
CA THR A 336 8.39 -11.58 18.21
C THR A 336 7.09 -10.90 18.67
N PRO A 337 6.77 -10.87 19.97
CA PRO A 337 5.58 -10.19 20.49
C PRO A 337 5.47 -8.71 20.07
N GLU A 338 6.58 -8.09 19.69
CA GLU A 338 6.67 -6.67 19.28
C GLU A 338 6.23 -6.42 17.83
N THR A 339 6.20 -7.46 16.99
CA THR A 339 5.91 -7.32 15.53
C THR A 339 4.56 -7.89 15.12
N VAL A 340 4.00 -8.82 15.90
CA VAL A 340 2.72 -9.46 15.63
C VAL A 340 1.62 -8.85 16.50
N HIS A 341 0.63 -8.23 15.86
CA HIS A 341 -0.63 -7.97 16.53
C HIS A 341 -1.43 -9.28 16.55
N GLU A 342 -1.45 -9.97 17.71
CA GLU A 342 -2.28 -11.16 17.95
C GLU A 342 -3.61 -10.79 18.66
N PRO A 343 -4.66 -10.39 17.95
CA PRO A 343 -5.98 -10.20 18.56
C PRO A 343 -6.81 -11.48 18.61
N VAL A 344 -6.26 -12.64 18.24
CA VAL A 344 -6.97 -13.93 18.38
C VAL A 344 -7.41 -14.12 19.84
N ALA A 345 -6.53 -13.83 20.80
CA ALA A 345 -6.86 -13.85 22.23
C ALA A 345 -7.91 -12.79 22.64
N LEU A 346 -8.02 -11.67 21.90
CA LEU A 346 -9.01 -10.62 22.15
C LEU A 346 -10.39 -10.95 21.54
N VAL A 347 -10.44 -11.79 20.50
CA VAL A 347 -11.69 -12.30 19.91
C VAL A 347 -12.26 -13.43 20.76
N PHE A 348 -11.40 -14.24 21.39
CA PHE A 348 -11.77 -15.36 22.28
C PHE A 348 -11.65 -15.02 23.77
N ARG A 349 -11.80 -13.74 24.14
CA ARG A 349 -11.57 -13.27 25.52
C ARG A 349 -12.52 -13.88 26.56
N ASP A 350 -13.59 -14.54 26.12
CA ASP A 350 -14.51 -15.29 26.99
C ASP A 350 -14.07 -16.76 27.23
N GLU A 351 -13.08 -17.29 26.50
CA GLU A 351 -12.56 -18.66 26.67
C GLU A 351 -11.16 -18.72 27.31
N TYR A 352 -10.36 -17.65 27.19
CA TYR A 352 -8.96 -17.64 27.70
C TYR A 352 -8.82 -17.69 29.23
N HIS A 353 -9.92 -17.56 29.98
CA HIS A 353 -9.95 -17.75 31.43
C HIS A 353 -10.36 -19.18 31.86
N ALA A 354 -10.71 -20.07 30.93
CA ALA A 354 -11.09 -21.44 31.25
C ALA A 354 -9.92 -22.44 31.24
N ASP A 355 -8.84 -22.17 30.49
CA ASP A 355 -7.75 -23.13 30.28
C ASP A 355 -6.45 -22.80 31.06
N LEU A 356 -6.54 -21.93 32.08
CA LEU A 356 -5.48 -21.69 33.07
C LEU A 356 -5.95 -21.99 34.51
N GLY A 357 -6.97 -22.85 34.65
CA GLY A 357 -7.42 -23.42 35.93
C GLY A 357 -6.96 -24.86 36.09
#